data_AF-A0A7K4HDB5-F1
#
_entry.id   AF-A0A7K4HDB5-F1
#
_cell.length_a   1.000
_cell.length_b   1.000
_cell.length_c   1.000
_cell.angle_alpha   90.00
_cell.angle_beta   90.00
_cell.angle_gamma   90.00
#
_symmetry.space_group_name_H-M   'P 1'
#
loop_
_entity.id
_entity.type
_entity.pdbx_description
1 polymer ?
#
loop_
_entity_poly.entity_id
_entity_poly.type
_entity_poly.pdbx_seq_one_letter_code
_entity_poly.pdbx_strand_id
1 'polypeptide(L)'
;MTKILTQDFSTAWAIPWYAVMVIVNVMGLVYCAVVYKRSLIPRDGKDSTYRKWMRIMGVIFTVVSAYRAISVWATLYTFRIPNTLAEVSFAGLIAYAMLRFNTYLPATDDASTNKFKSFITKTPYILVVCIVIAQPLDTWDNISGFVIGGTIMETLWGIGFLSILPLAIIQLRRVLSIKDKEAAERLRIMKYSAIIIAVWCVVYCMYRWIFTLPGMWARSLDILESGLPPLKTGLQAIIDVLGIRTQTSLEYRDWGFYYLIWHSAYFSILTWISIFLMKAPRPREISGKRDNKQTLITLALIAIALITLITLIGLPADLDEIIILIVLGGLFLVPIAYFFVWEIKCVKVKTKE
;
A
#
# COMPACT_ATOMS: atom_id res chain seq x y z
N MET A 1 7.90 35.07 35.66
CA MET A 1 6.47 34.80 35.38
C MET A 1 6.29 34.73 33.87
N THR A 2 6.79 33.67 33.24
CA THR A 2 6.69 33.45 31.79
C THR A 2 6.58 31.95 31.51
N LYS A 3 5.63 31.30 32.20
CA LYS A 3 4.98 30.07 31.71
C LYS A 3 3.78 30.53 30.90
N ILE A 4 4.03 31.04 29.69
CA ILE A 4 2.97 31.33 28.73
C ILE A 4 3.02 30.21 27.71
N LEU A 5 2.08 29.27 27.86
CA LEU A 5 1.52 28.42 26.80
C LEU A 5 2.49 27.52 26.03
N THR A 6 3.17 26.58 26.69
CA THR A 6 3.37 25.25 26.09
C THR A 6 2.06 24.48 26.28
N GLN A 7 1.03 24.90 25.55
CA GLN A 7 -0.21 24.14 25.41
C GLN A 7 0.14 22.79 24.79
N ASP A 8 -0.57 21.72 25.20
CA ASP A 8 -0.40 20.30 24.83
C ASP A 8 -0.47 20.00 23.30
N PHE A 9 0.43 20.59 22.50
CA PHE A 9 0.54 20.29 21.06
C PHE A 9 1.15 18.91 20.80
N SER A 10 1.75 18.26 21.81
CA SER A 10 2.38 16.94 21.66
C SER A 10 1.37 15.83 21.36
N THR A 11 0.09 15.99 21.76
CA THR A 11 -0.96 14.97 21.61
C THR A 11 -2.15 15.41 20.75
N ALA A 12 -2.32 16.72 20.54
CA ALA A 12 -3.46 17.30 19.81
C ALA A 12 -3.58 16.79 18.36
N TRP A 13 -2.48 16.34 17.75
CA TRP A 13 -2.45 15.78 16.39
C TRP A 13 -3.07 14.37 16.30
N ALA A 14 -3.01 13.59 17.38
CA ALA A 14 -3.28 12.15 17.36
C ALA A 14 -4.75 11.85 17.13
N ILE A 15 -5.65 12.53 17.85
CA ILE A 15 -7.11 12.31 17.74
C ILE A 15 -7.63 12.62 16.32
N PRO A 16 -7.33 13.81 15.72
CA PRO A 16 -7.69 14.09 14.34
C PRO A 16 -7.12 13.07 13.35
N TRP A 17 -5.85 12.68 13.52
CA TRP A 17 -5.20 11.70 12.65
C TRP A 17 -5.90 10.34 12.70
N TYR A 18 -6.17 9.81 13.90
CA TYR A 18 -6.90 8.55 14.06
C TYR A 18 -8.30 8.62 13.48
N ALA A 19 -9.05 9.70 13.76
CA ALA A 19 -10.39 9.88 13.24
C ALA A 19 -10.41 9.83 11.71
N VAL A 20 -9.46 10.52 11.05
CA VAL A 20 -9.28 10.47 9.60
C VAL A 20 -8.97 9.04 9.14
N MET A 21 -8.03 8.34 9.77
CA MET A 21 -7.68 6.96 9.39
C MET A 21 -8.87 6.01 9.52
N VAL A 22 -9.67 6.11 10.59
CA VAL A 22 -10.89 5.32 10.77
C VAL A 22 -11.91 5.64 9.68
N ILE A 23 -12.19 6.92 9.43
CA ILE A 23 -13.14 7.36 8.39
C ILE A 23 -12.72 6.82 7.01
N VAL A 24 -11.44 6.94 6.66
CA VAL A 24 -10.89 6.43 5.39
C VAL A 24 -11.09 4.92 5.26
N ASN A 25 -10.84 4.15 6.32
CA ASN A 25 -11.01 2.71 6.29
C ASN A 25 -12.49 2.28 6.24
N VAL A 26 -13.38 2.98 6.95
CA VAL A 26 -14.83 2.73 6.87
C VAL A 26 -15.34 2.99 5.46
N MET A 27 -14.94 4.10 4.83
CA MET A 27 -15.25 4.35 3.42
C MET A 27 -14.66 3.27 2.51
N GLY A 28 -13.43 2.84 2.78
CA GLY A 28 -12.78 1.72 2.10
C GLY A 28 -13.60 0.44 2.17
N LEU A 29 -14.13 0.07 3.34
CA LEU A 29 -14.99 -1.11 3.53
C LEU A 29 -16.28 -1.02 2.72
N VAL A 30 -16.99 0.12 2.80
CA VAL A 30 -18.24 0.34 2.04
C VAL A 30 -17.96 0.18 0.55
N TYR A 31 -16.88 0.79 0.06
CA TYR A 31 -16.52 0.71 -1.34
C TYR A 31 -16.05 -0.70 -1.75
N CYS A 32 -15.31 -1.39 -0.88
CA CYS A 32 -14.93 -2.78 -1.06
C CYS A 32 -16.15 -3.67 -1.23
N ALA A 33 -17.18 -3.53 -0.39
CA ALA A 33 -18.44 -4.26 -0.52
C ALA A 33 -19.13 -4.00 -1.87
N VAL A 34 -19.14 -2.75 -2.34
CA VAL A 34 -19.69 -2.40 -3.66
C VAL A 34 -18.90 -3.08 -4.79
N VAL A 35 -17.56 -3.03 -4.77
CA VAL A 35 -16.72 -3.66 -5.79
C VAL A 35 -16.84 -5.18 -5.74
N TYR A 36 -16.92 -5.76 -4.55
CA TYR A 36 -17.14 -7.20 -4.34
C TYR A 36 -18.47 -7.62 -4.97
N LYS A 37 -19.58 -6.95 -4.64
CA LYS A 37 -20.90 -7.27 -5.21
C LYS A 37 -20.91 -7.16 -6.74
N ARG A 38 -20.29 -6.11 -7.30
CA ARG A 38 -20.20 -5.95 -8.77
C ARG A 38 -19.35 -7.03 -9.44
N SER A 39 -18.31 -7.52 -8.75
CA SER A 39 -17.40 -8.51 -9.30
C SER A 39 -17.93 -9.95 -9.20
N LEU A 40 -19.03 -10.19 -8.47
CA LEU A 40 -19.76 -11.45 -8.49
C LEU A 40 -20.63 -11.64 -9.75
N ILE A 41 -21.01 -10.55 -10.43
CA ILE A 41 -21.85 -10.60 -11.63
C ILE A 41 -21.00 -11.14 -12.80
N PRO A 42 -21.24 -12.36 -13.29
CA PRO A 42 -20.47 -12.92 -14.39
C PRO A 42 -20.90 -12.22 -15.68
N ARG A 43 -19.96 -11.58 -16.39
CA ARG A 43 -20.20 -11.18 -17.80
C ARG A 43 -19.69 -12.25 -18.78
N ASP A 44 -18.76 -13.07 -18.32
CA ASP A 44 -18.02 -14.06 -19.11
C ASP A 44 -17.30 -15.01 -18.12
N GLY A 45 -17.40 -16.33 -18.30
CA GLY A 45 -16.79 -17.34 -17.42
C GLY A 45 -15.26 -17.32 -17.41
N LYS A 46 -14.62 -16.59 -18.33
CA LYS A 46 -13.16 -16.48 -18.47
C LYS A 46 -12.51 -15.89 -17.21
N ASP A 47 -11.39 -16.48 -16.79
CA ASP A 47 -10.59 -16.01 -15.64
C ASP A 47 -11.34 -15.95 -14.30
N SER A 48 -12.31 -16.85 -14.09
CA SER A 48 -13.06 -16.99 -12.83
C SER A 48 -12.14 -17.18 -11.61
N THR A 49 -11.09 -18.00 -11.71
CA THR A 49 -10.11 -18.26 -10.64
C THR A 49 -9.31 -17.01 -10.27
N TYR A 50 -8.76 -16.32 -11.26
CA TYR A 50 -8.04 -15.05 -11.03
C TYR A 50 -8.94 -14.02 -10.33
N ARG A 51 -10.17 -13.84 -10.84
CA ARG A 51 -11.15 -12.91 -10.23
C ARG A 51 -11.50 -13.30 -8.80
N LYS A 52 -11.67 -14.60 -8.51
CA LYS A 52 -11.96 -15.11 -7.17
C LYS A 52 -10.84 -14.77 -6.19
N TRP A 53 -9.59 -15.06 -6.56
CA TRP A 53 -8.45 -14.80 -5.68
C TRP A 53 -8.19 -13.32 -5.46
N MET A 54 -8.29 -12.49 -6.51
CA MET A 54 -8.17 -11.03 -6.36
C MET A 54 -9.23 -10.46 -5.42
N ARG A 55 -10.48 -10.98 -5.49
CA ARG A 55 -11.54 -10.63 -4.53
C ARG A 55 -11.18 -11.01 -3.10
N ILE A 56 -10.79 -12.26 -2.89
CA ILE A 56 -10.48 -12.79 -1.56
C ILE A 56 -9.35 -11.96 -0.92
N MET A 57 -8.23 -11.79 -1.62
CA MET A 57 -7.09 -11.02 -1.12
C MET A 57 -7.44 -9.55 -0.87
N GLY A 58 -8.20 -8.92 -1.78
CA GLY A 58 -8.66 -7.53 -1.61
C GLY A 58 -9.54 -7.34 -0.39
N VAL A 59 -10.49 -8.27 -0.15
CA VAL A 59 -11.36 -8.25 1.03
C VAL A 59 -10.55 -8.46 2.31
N ILE A 60 -9.66 -9.46 2.34
CA ILE A 60 -8.80 -9.74 3.52
C ILE A 60 -8.03 -8.48 3.90
N PHE A 61 -7.30 -7.88 2.96
CA PHE A 61 -6.52 -6.67 3.25
C PHE A 61 -7.40 -5.53 3.78
N THR A 62 -8.52 -5.25 3.11
CA THR A 62 -9.40 -4.13 3.49
C THR A 62 -10.00 -4.33 4.88
N VAL A 63 -10.46 -5.54 5.20
CA VAL A 63 -11.05 -5.88 6.51
C VAL A 63 -10.01 -5.76 7.61
N VAL A 64 -8.81 -6.30 7.41
CA VAL A 64 -7.74 -6.21 8.40
C VAL A 64 -7.29 -4.76 8.59
N SER A 65 -7.13 -3.99 7.51
CA SER A 65 -6.77 -2.57 7.60
C SER A 65 -7.78 -1.78 8.42
N ALA A 66 -9.08 -1.98 8.19
CA ALA A 66 -10.12 -1.33 8.96
C ALA A 66 -10.16 -1.79 10.42
N TYR A 67 -10.01 -3.09 10.66
CA TYR A 67 -9.87 -3.63 12.01
C TYR A 67 -8.70 -2.98 12.75
N ARG A 68 -7.53 -2.86 12.11
CA ARG A 68 -6.36 -2.22 12.72
C ARG A 68 -6.59 -0.73 12.98
N ALA A 69 -7.13 0.01 12.02
CA ALA A 69 -7.43 1.43 12.21
C ALA A 69 -8.37 1.67 13.41
N ILE A 70 -9.41 0.83 13.55
CA ILE A 70 -10.35 0.89 14.67
C ILE A 70 -9.70 0.43 15.97
N SER A 71 -8.92 -0.65 15.95
CA SER A 71 -8.31 -1.22 17.15
C SER A 71 -7.29 -0.29 17.78
N VAL A 72 -6.48 0.39 16.95
CA VAL A 72 -5.54 1.39 17.45
C VAL A 72 -6.28 2.60 18.04
N TRP A 73 -7.38 3.04 17.41
CA TRP A 73 -8.20 4.14 17.96
C TRP A 73 -8.91 3.78 19.27
N ALA A 74 -9.48 2.58 19.36
CA ALA A 74 -10.26 2.13 20.51
C ALA A 74 -9.40 1.48 21.62
N THR A 75 -8.06 1.54 21.51
CA THR A 75 -7.12 0.86 22.42
C THR A 75 -7.40 -0.63 22.61
N LEU A 76 -8.00 -1.27 21.59
CA LEU A 76 -8.41 -2.67 21.64
C LEU A 76 -7.24 -3.59 21.27
N TYR A 77 -7.35 -4.85 21.69
CA TYR A 77 -6.41 -5.91 21.34
C TYR A 77 -6.23 -5.99 19.83
N THR A 78 -4.98 -5.86 19.37
CA THR A 78 -4.60 -6.11 17.97
C THR A 78 -4.11 -7.55 17.82
N PHE A 79 -4.97 -8.44 17.32
CA PHE A 79 -4.56 -9.79 16.94
C PHE A 79 -3.61 -9.71 15.74
N ARG A 80 -2.46 -10.38 15.84
CA ARG A 80 -1.38 -10.33 14.82
C ARG A 80 -1.59 -11.26 13.63
N ILE A 81 -2.28 -12.39 13.80
CA ILE A 81 -2.63 -13.31 12.70
C ILE A 81 -3.32 -12.58 11.53
N PRO A 82 -4.29 -11.67 11.78
CA PRO A 82 -4.80 -10.76 10.76
C PRO A 82 -3.74 -10.01 9.94
N ASN A 83 -2.65 -9.52 10.55
CA ASN A 83 -1.63 -8.72 9.85
C ASN A 83 -0.91 -9.54 8.79
N THR A 84 -0.50 -10.75 9.13
CA THR A 84 0.13 -11.67 8.18
C THR A 84 -0.77 -11.96 6.99
N LEU A 85 -2.06 -12.17 7.24
CA LEU A 85 -3.03 -12.39 6.16
C LEU A 85 -3.16 -11.16 5.26
N ALA A 86 -3.16 -9.94 5.82
CA ALA A 86 -3.20 -8.72 5.04
C ALA A 86 -1.95 -8.56 4.18
N GLU A 87 -0.76 -8.65 4.79
CA GLU A 87 0.50 -8.41 4.10
C GLU A 87 0.74 -9.40 2.95
N VAL A 88 0.49 -10.69 3.18
CA VAL A 88 0.55 -11.72 2.13
C VAL A 88 -0.52 -11.48 1.06
N SER A 89 -1.73 -11.06 1.45
CA SER A 89 -2.79 -10.72 0.50
C SER A 89 -2.42 -9.53 -0.38
N PHE A 90 -1.79 -8.49 0.18
CA PHE A 90 -1.35 -7.31 -0.57
C PHE A 90 -0.27 -7.67 -1.59
N ALA A 91 0.76 -8.41 -1.15
CA ALA A 91 1.79 -8.91 -2.02
C ALA A 91 1.21 -9.80 -3.12
N GLY A 92 0.27 -10.67 -2.78
CA GLY A 92 -0.46 -11.53 -3.70
C GLY A 92 -1.29 -10.77 -4.74
N LEU A 93 -1.95 -9.68 -4.36
CA LEU A 93 -2.68 -8.80 -5.30
C LEU A 93 -1.75 -8.20 -6.35
N ILE A 94 -0.62 -7.65 -5.92
CA ILE A 94 0.39 -7.07 -6.81
C ILE A 94 0.96 -8.16 -7.71
N ALA A 95 1.46 -9.25 -7.11
CA ALA A 95 2.10 -10.32 -7.85
C ALA A 95 1.17 -10.95 -8.89
N TYR A 96 -0.08 -11.24 -8.51
CA TYR A 96 -1.02 -11.88 -9.42
C TYR A 96 -1.48 -10.93 -10.53
N ALA A 97 -1.66 -9.63 -10.24
CA ALA A 97 -1.92 -8.61 -11.25
C ALA A 97 -0.79 -8.53 -12.28
N MET A 98 0.47 -8.51 -11.82
CA MET A 98 1.64 -8.46 -12.70
C MET A 98 1.79 -9.73 -13.54
N LEU A 99 1.58 -10.92 -12.96
CA LEU A 99 1.63 -12.18 -13.70
C LEU A 99 0.54 -12.22 -14.77
N ARG A 100 -0.70 -11.85 -14.42
CA ARG A 100 -1.79 -11.79 -15.40
C ARG A 100 -1.59 -10.71 -16.45
N PHE A 101 -0.96 -9.59 -16.12
CA PHE A 101 -0.60 -8.58 -17.11
C PHE A 101 0.23 -9.18 -18.25
N ASN A 102 1.23 -10.02 -17.94
CA ASN A 102 2.05 -10.68 -18.96
C ASN A 102 1.26 -11.69 -19.81
N THR A 103 0.16 -12.26 -19.29
CA THR A 103 -0.72 -13.14 -20.07
C THR A 103 -1.59 -12.38 -21.07
N TYR A 104 -2.10 -11.21 -20.68
CA TYR A 104 -2.98 -10.41 -21.53
C TYR A 104 -2.23 -9.52 -22.53
N LEU A 105 -1.02 -9.10 -22.18
CA LEU A 105 -0.14 -8.30 -23.03
C LEU A 105 1.26 -8.94 -23.04
N PRO A 106 1.43 -10.06 -23.76
CA PRO A 106 2.71 -10.77 -23.83
C PRO A 106 3.81 -9.86 -24.36
N ALA A 107 5.03 -10.11 -23.90
CA ALA A 107 6.21 -9.48 -24.51
C ALA A 107 6.38 -10.02 -25.93
N THR A 108 6.96 -9.22 -26.83
CA THR A 108 7.32 -9.67 -28.19
C THR A 108 8.23 -10.90 -28.13
N ASP A 109 8.20 -11.73 -29.17
CA ASP A 109 8.77 -13.10 -29.21
C ASP A 109 10.24 -13.20 -28.76
N ASP A 110 11.00 -12.10 -28.84
CA ASP A 110 12.37 -11.92 -28.29
C ASP A 110 12.51 -12.09 -26.77
N ALA A 111 11.42 -12.19 -26.01
CA ALA A 111 11.48 -12.45 -24.57
C ALA A 111 11.81 -13.91 -24.24
N SER A 112 11.51 -14.84 -25.16
CA SER A 112 11.77 -16.28 -24.98
C SER A 112 13.24 -16.66 -25.14
N THR A 113 14.00 -15.89 -25.93
CA THR A 113 15.43 -16.11 -26.21
C THR A 113 16.35 -15.47 -25.16
N ASN A 114 15.89 -14.45 -24.42
CA ASN A 114 16.69 -13.77 -23.40
C ASN A 114 16.37 -14.26 -21.98
N LYS A 115 17.29 -15.04 -21.39
CA LYS A 115 17.18 -15.60 -20.03
C LYS A 115 16.90 -14.54 -18.95
N PHE A 116 17.45 -13.34 -19.10
CA PHE A 116 17.23 -12.24 -18.15
C PHE A 116 15.79 -11.71 -18.21
N LYS A 117 15.23 -11.55 -19.42
CA LYS A 117 13.82 -11.17 -19.59
C LYS A 117 12.89 -12.25 -19.01
N SER A 118 13.21 -13.52 -19.24
CA SER A 118 12.49 -14.65 -18.65
C SER A 118 12.51 -14.62 -17.12
N PHE A 119 13.67 -14.37 -16.50
CA PHE A 119 13.79 -14.20 -15.05
C PHE A 119 12.93 -13.05 -14.51
N ILE A 120 12.98 -11.88 -15.15
CA ILE A 120 12.18 -10.70 -14.73
C ILE A 120 10.68 -11.03 -14.69
N THR A 121 10.15 -11.85 -15.58
CA THR A 121 8.72 -12.22 -15.54
C THR A 121 8.32 -13.07 -14.33
N LYS A 122 9.29 -13.66 -13.62
CA LYS A 122 9.09 -14.50 -12.44
C LYS A 122 9.34 -13.77 -11.11
N THR A 123 9.82 -12.53 -11.13
CA THR A 123 10.07 -11.76 -9.89
C THR A 123 8.83 -11.53 -9.01
N PRO A 124 7.58 -11.54 -9.52
CA PRO A 124 6.39 -11.55 -8.64
C PRO A 124 6.37 -12.69 -7.61
N TYR A 125 6.96 -13.86 -7.93
CA TYR A 125 7.09 -14.95 -6.96
C TYR A 125 8.12 -14.63 -5.87
N ILE A 126 9.21 -13.93 -6.22
CA ILE A 126 10.22 -13.47 -5.25
C ILE A 126 9.57 -12.52 -4.25
N LEU A 127 8.77 -11.56 -4.71
CA LEU A 127 8.00 -10.68 -3.80
C LEU A 127 7.20 -11.51 -2.79
N VAL A 128 6.37 -12.45 -3.26
CA VAL A 128 5.52 -13.26 -2.35
C VAL A 128 6.36 -14.07 -1.38
N VAL A 129 7.44 -14.72 -1.84
CA VAL A 129 8.34 -15.50 -0.98
C VAL A 129 8.99 -14.62 0.08
N CYS A 130 9.53 -13.45 -0.30
CA CYS A 130 10.10 -12.49 0.63
C CYS A 130 9.07 -12.08 1.70
N ILE A 131 7.85 -11.71 1.29
CA ILE A 131 6.82 -11.29 2.23
C ILE A 131 6.39 -12.43 3.14
N VAL A 132 6.24 -13.66 2.65
CA VAL A 132 5.89 -14.83 3.47
C VAL A 132 6.98 -15.14 4.50
N ILE A 133 8.26 -15.08 4.13
CA ILE A 133 9.39 -15.31 5.04
C ILE A 133 9.50 -14.17 6.07
N ALA A 134 9.12 -12.94 5.70
CA ALA A 134 9.13 -11.79 6.60
C ALA A 134 8.16 -11.93 7.78
N GLN A 135 7.03 -12.63 7.61
CA GLN A 135 5.97 -12.75 8.63
C GLN A 135 6.39 -13.46 9.94
N PRO A 136 7.05 -14.63 9.91
CA PRO A 136 7.55 -15.24 11.13
C PRO A 136 8.62 -14.38 11.81
N LEU A 137 9.39 -13.59 11.05
CA LEU A 137 10.38 -12.67 11.60
C LEU A 137 9.73 -11.46 12.29
N ASP A 138 8.67 -10.88 11.71
CA ASP A 138 7.87 -9.84 12.39
C ASP A 138 7.30 -10.39 13.69
N THR A 139 6.71 -11.59 13.64
CA THR A 139 6.13 -12.24 14.82
C THR A 139 7.20 -12.46 15.90
N TRP A 140 8.38 -12.94 15.50
CA TRP A 140 9.49 -13.19 16.40
C TRP A 140 10.07 -11.92 17.04
N ASP A 141 10.32 -10.87 16.25
CA ASP A 141 10.79 -9.57 16.74
C ASP A 141 9.83 -9.00 17.80
N ASN A 142 8.53 -9.03 17.52
CA ASN A 142 7.54 -8.54 18.48
C ASN A 142 7.53 -9.34 19.78
N ILE A 143 7.69 -10.68 19.74
CA ILE A 143 7.74 -11.55 20.94
C ILE A 143 9.01 -11.31 21.74
N SER A 144 10.16 -11.39 21.07
CA SER A 144 11.45 -11.42 21.72
C SER A 144 12.06 -10.05 21.95
N GLY A 145 11.53 -9.00 21.31
CA GLY A 145 12.21 -7.71 21.20
C GLY A 145 13.50 -7.80 20.38
N PHE A 146 13.67 -8.85 19.56
CA PHE A 146 14.85 -9.07 18.74
C PHE A 146 14.84 -8.14 17.52
N VAL A 147 15.32 -6.91 17.74
CA VAL A 147 15.31 -5.81 16.75
C VAL A 147 15.92 -6.21 15.40
N ILE A 148 16.91 -7.11 15.38
CA ILE A 148 17.50 -7.64 14.15
C ILE A 148 16.47 -8.39 13.31
N GLY A 149 15.59 -9.17 13.94
CA GLY A 149 14.49 -9.86 13.26
C GLY A 149 13.58 -8.88 12.52
N GLY A 150 13.22 -7.76 13.17
CA GLY A 150 12.44 -6.69 12.55
C GLY A 150 13.18 -6.01 11.39
N THR A 151 14.49 -5.82 11.51
CA THR A 151 15.32 -5.24 10.45
C THR A 151 15.51 -6.18 9.26
N ILE A 152 15.66 -7.49 9.47
CA ILE A 152 15.69 -8.49 8.41
C ILE A 152 14.33 -8.56 7.72
N MET A 153 13.24 -8.55 8.49
CA MET A 153 11.87 -8.50 7.99
C MET A 153 11.67 -7.30 7.04
N GLU A 154 12.06 -6.11 7.46
CA GLU A 154 11.95 -4.90 6.63
C GLU A 154 12.89 -4.93 5.41
N THR A 155 14.04 -5.59 5.54
CA THR A 155 14.97 -5.82 4.42
C THR A 155 14.33 -6.75 3.38
N LEU A 156 13.66 -7.83 3.80
CA LEU A 156 12.94 -8.74 2.89
C LEU A 156 11.82 -8.01 2.15
N TRP A 157 11.08 -7.13 2.82
CA TRP A 157 10.12 -6.25 2.16
C TRP A 157 10.78 -5.37 1.10
N GLY A 158 11.92 -4.74 1.44
CA GLY A 158 12.70 -3.93 0.50
C GLY A 158 13.17 -4.71 -0.72
N ILE A 159 13.71 -5.92 -0.52
CA ILE A 159 14.16 -6.83 -1.58
C ILE A 159 12.98 -7.27 -2.44
N GLY A 160 11.86 -7.63 -1.83
CA GLY A 160 10.65 -8.07 -2.54
C GLY A 160 10.17 -7.04 -3.54
N PHE A 161 10.01 -5.77 -3.11
CA PHE A 161 9.59 -4.69 -4.01
C PHE A 161 10.66 -4.27 -5.02
N LEU A 162 11.93 -4.28 -4.62
CA LEU A 162 13.04 -4.00 -5.53
C LEU A 162 13.12 -5.04 -6.66
N SER A 163 12.84 -6.31 -6.35
CA SER A 163 12.87 -7.41 -7.33
C SER A 163 11.80 -7.25 -8.44
N ILE A 164 10.63 -6.71 -8.11
CA ILE A 164 9.55 -6.51 -9.08
C ILE A 164 9.60 -5.16 -9.81
N LEU A 165 10.40 -4.21 -9.34
CA LEU A 165 10.52 -2.88 -9.93
C LEU A 165 10.89 -2.91 -11.43
N PRO A 166 11.87 -3.72 -11.91
CA PRO A 166 12.16 -3.81 -13.33
C PRO A 166 10.96 -4.30 -14.16
N LEU A 167 10.23 -5.31 -13.66
CA LEU A 167 9.04 -5.81 -14.34
C LEU A 167 7.94 -4.75 -14.38
N ALA A 168 7.73 -4.02 -13.27
CA ALA A 168 6.74 -2.95 -13.20
C ALA A 168 7.01 -1.86 -14.23
N ILE A 169 8.28 -1.44 -14.40
CA ILE A 169 8.69 -0.46 -15.41
C ILE A 169 8.46 -1.00 -16.83
N ILE A 170 8.80 -2.26 -17.10
CA ILE A 170 8.58 -2.89 -18.42
C ILE A 170 7.08 -2.99 -18.74
N GLN A 171 6.25 -3.37 -17.77
CA GLN A 171 4.79 -3.41 -17.92
C GLN A 171 4.20 -2.03 -18.18
N LEU A 172 4.67 -1.02 -17.45
CA LEU A 172 4.28 0.38 -17.64
C LEU A 172 4.65 0.87 -19.06
N ARG A 173 5.89 0.63 -19.51
CA ARG A 173 6.32 1.03 -20.86
C ARG A 173 5.46 0.37 -21.94
N ARG A 174 5.17 -0.94 -21.81
CA ARG A 174 4.36 -1.69 -22.77
C ARG A 174 2.93 -1.15 -22.91
N VAL A 175 2.29 -0.81 -21.81
CA VAL A 175 0.92 -0.27 -21.89
C VAL A 175 0.89 1.17 -22.35
N LEU A 176 1.95 1.95 -22.09
CA LEU A 176 2.08 3.32 -22.59
C LEU A 176 2.46 3.38 -24.08
N SER A 177 3.07 2.35 -24.64
CA SER A 177 3.42 2.29 -26.08
C SER A 177 2.23 1.98 -27.00
N ILE A 178 1.06 1.67 -26.45
CA ILE A 178 -0.16 1.38 -27.24
C ILE A 178 -0.68 2.70 -27.84
N LYS A 179 -0.55 2.83 -29.17
CA LYS A 179 -1.01 4.01 -29.91
C LYS A 179 -2.46 3.90 -30.37
N ASP A 180 -2.97 2.69 -30.53
CA ASP A 180 -4.33 2.45 -30.98
C ASP A 180 -5.34 2.84 -29.89
N LYS A 181 -6.31 3.69 -30.24
CA LYS A 181 -7.27 4.27 -29.28
C LYS A 181 -8.23 3.21 -28.73
N GLU A 182 -8.62 2.25 -29.57
CA GLU A 182 -9.56 1.21 -29.21
C GLU A 182 -8.92 0.20 -28.25
N ALA A 183 -7.71 -0.26 -28.56
CA ALA A 183 -6.90 -1.11 -27.69
C ALA A 183 -6.52 -0.42 -26.38
N ALA A 184 -6.18 0.88 -26.42
CA ALA A 184 -5.91 1.66 -25.21
C ALA A 184 -7.13 1.74 -24.29
N GLU A 185 -8.33 1.88 -24.86
CA GLU A 185 -9.59 1.87 -24.11
C GLU A 185 -9.88 0.50 -23.50
N ARG A 186 -9.70 -0.56 -24.30
CA ARG A 186 -9.85 -1.94 -23.87
C ARG A 186 -8.95 -2.28 -22.69
N LEU A 187 -7.71 -1.80 -22.70
CA LEU A 187 -6.67 -2.08 -21.71
C LEU A 187 -6.59 -1.05 -20.58
N ARG A 188 -7.58 -0.14 -20.48
CA ARG A 188 -7.55 0.98 -19.54
C ARG A 188 -7.31 0.59 -18.07
N ILE A 189 -7.99 -0.43 -17.54
CA ILE A 189 -7.73 -0.87 -16.15
C ILE A 189 -6.28 -1.38 -16.02
N MET A 190 -5.79 -2.14 -17.01
CA MET A 190 -4.43 -2.66 -16.97
C MET A 190 -3.39 -1.53 -17.03
N LYS A 191 -3.66 -0.48 -17.80
CA LYS A 191 -2.84 0.74 -17.81
C LYS A 191 -2.73 1.33 -16.41
N TYR A 192 -3.87 1.51 -15.74
CA TYR A 192 -3.88 2.04 -14.38
C TYR A 192 -3.20 1.13 -13.37
N SER A 193 -3.40 -0.19 -13.45
CA SER A 193 -2.69 -1.10 -12.54
C SER A 193 -1.18 -1.02 -12.73
N ALA A 194 -0.70 -0.93 -13.97
CA ALA A 194 0.74 -0.81 -14.24
C ALA A 194 1.32 0.50 -13.68
N ILE A 195 0.59 1.62 -13.84
CA ILE A 195 0.98 2.92 -13.26
C ILE A 195 1.02 2.83 -11.73
N ILE A 196 -0.06 2.37 -11.10
CA ILE A 196 -0.17 2.28 -9.64
C ILE A 196 0.94 1.41 -9.06
N ILE A 197 1.18 0.23 -9.63
CA ILE A 197 2.22 -0.70 -9.17
C ILE A 197 3.61 -0.08 -9.37
N ALA A 198 3.91 0.50 -10.53
CA ALA A 198 5.21 1.11 -10.79
C ALA A 198 5.50 2.29 -9.85
N VAL A 199 4.53 3.19 -9.67
CA VAL A 199 4.64 4.32 -8.74
C VAL A 199 4.86 3.81 -7.32
N TRP A 200 4.04 2.86 -6.87
CA TRP A 200 4.18 2.28 -5.54
C TRP A 200 5.55 1.61 -5.34
N CYS A 201 6.05 0.84 -6.31
CA CYS A 201 7.37 0.22 -6.20
C CYS A 201 8.50 1.24 -6.09
N VAL A 202 8.51 2.29 -6.94
CA VAL A 202 9.54 3.34 -6.90
C VAL A 202 9.55 4.01 -5.54
N VAL A 203 8.38 4.45 -5.13
CA VAL A 203 8.16 5.15 -3.87
C VAL A 203 8.54 4.29 -2.67
N TYR A 204 8.05 3.05 -2.62
CA TYR A 204 8.31 2.14 -1.53
C TYR A 204 9.80 1.79 -1.46
N CYS A 205 10.46 1.60 -2.61
CA CYS A 205 11.90 1.37 -2.64
C CYS A 205 12.68 2.60 -2.13
N MET A 206 12.29 3.81 -2.52
CA MET A 206 12.93 5.04 -2.00
C MET A 206 12.74 5.17 -0.49
N TYR A 207 11.50 5.07 0.00
CA TYR A 207 11.18 5.08 1.43
C TYR A 207 12.00 4.04 2.19
N ARG A 208 12.02 2.80 1.68
CA ARG A 208 12.65 1.68 2.36
C ARG A 208 14.18 1.78 2.35
N TRP A 209 14.79 1.91 1.18
CA TRP A 209 16.25 1.82 1.02
C TRP A 209 16.99 3.11 1.38
N ILE A 210 16.37 4.27 1.23
CA ILE A 210 17.05 5.56 1.46
C ILE A 210 16.75 6.06 2.88
N PHE A 211 15.49 6.03 3.31
CA PHE A 211 15.07 6.74 4.53
C PHE A 211 14.96 5.86 5.77
N THR A 212 14.66 4.56 5.64
CA THR A 212 14.37 3.71 6.82
C THR A 212 15.44 2.66 7.10
N LEU A 213 15.80 1.83 6.12
CA LEU A 213 16.69 0.70 6.32
C LEU A 213 18.08 1.08 6.87
N PRO A 214 18.77 2.13 6.40
CA PRO A 214 20.07 2.50 6.96
C PRO A 214 20.03 2.76 8.47
N GLY A 215 19.03 3.53 8.93
CA GLY A 215 18.85 3.82 10.35
C GLY A 215 18.46 2.60 11.17
N MET A 216 17.61 1.72 10.62
CA MET A 216 17.24 0.46 11.27
C MET A 216 18.44 -0.47 11.44
N TRP A 217 19.27 -0.61 10.41
CA TRP A 217 20.50 -1.42 10.47
C TRP A 217 21.50 -0.83 11.46
N ALA A 218 21.76 0.48 11.43
CA ALA A 218 22.65 1.13 12.40
C ALA A 218 22.21 0.87 13.84
N ARG A 219 20.91 1.04 14.14
CA ARG A 219 20.34 0.74 15.46
C ARG A 219 20.44 -0.74 15.83
N SER A 220 20.22 -1.63 14.87
CA SER A 220 20.25 -3.08 15.12
C SER A 220 21.67 -3.57 15.45
N LEU A 221 22.67 -2.99 14.79
CA LEU A 221 24.08 -3.26 15.07
C LEU A 221 24.50 -2.71 16.44
N ASP A 222 24.08 -1.49 16.79
CA ASP A 222 24.32 -0.90 18.11
C ASP A 222 23.71 -1.73 19.26
N ILE A 223 22.49 -2.26 19.06
CA ILE A 223 21.85 -3.16 20.03
C ILE A 223 22.58 -4.51 20.11
N LEU A 224 23.08 -5.02 18.98
CA LEU A 224 23.85 -6.27 18.96
C LEU A 224 25.18 -6.12 19.71
N GLU A 225 25.84 -4.97 19.55
CA GLU A 225 27.11 -4.67 20.21
C GLU A 225 26.93 -4.38 21.70
N SER A 226 25.90 -3.61 22.07
CA SER A 226 25.63 -3.23 23.46
C SER A 226 24.92 -4.31 24.27
N GLY A 227 24.22 -5.23 23.62
CA GLY A 227 23.38 -6.25 24.26
C GLY A 227 22.13 -5.69 24.96
N LEU A 228 21.80 -4.42 24.74
CA LEU A 228 20.68 -3.72 25.37
C LEU A 228 19.68 -3.20 24.33
N PRO A 229 18.37 -3.35 24.54
CA PRO A 229 17.73 -4.05 25.65
C PRO A 229 17.88 -5.59 25.54
N PRO A 230 17.87 -6.31 26.67
CA PRO A 230 17.96 -7.77 26.65
C PRO A 230 16.74 -8.40 25.97
N LEU A 231 16.97 -9.55 25.34
CA LEU A 231 15.92 -10.34 24.70
C LEU A 231 14.86 -10.76 25.73
N LYS A 232 13.60 -10.50 25.39
CA LYS A 232 12.45 -11.03 26.12
C LYS A 232 12.29 -12.50 25.76
N THR A 233 12.15 -13.35 26.77
CA THR A 233 11.97 -14.80 26.57
C THR A 233 10.90 -15.34 27.53
N GLY A 234 10.43 -16.56 27.26
CA GLY A 234 9.46 -17.26 28.12
C GLY A 234 8.00 -16.97 27.80
N LEU A 235 7.11 -17.65 28.54
CA LEU A 235 5.66 -17.60 28.34
C LEU A 235 5.09 -16.19 28.51
N GLN A 236 5.66 -15.38 29.40
CA GLN A 236 5.23 -14.01 29.62
C GLN A 236 5.44 -13.14 28.38
N ALA A 237 6.55 -13.30 27.65
CA ALA A 237 6.78 -12.57 26.39
C ALA A 237 5.74 -12.93 25.31
N ILE A 238 5.28 -14.19 25.29
CA ILE A 238 4.21 -14.64 24.40
C ILE A 238 2.87 -14.04 24.84
N ILE A 239 2.55 -14.07 26.15
CA ILE A 239 1.33 -13.47 26.70
C ILE A 239 1.33 -11.95 26.48
N ASP A 240 2.46 -11.27 26.62
CA ASP A 240 2.61 -9.82 26.40
C ASP A 240 2.47 -9.42 24.93
N VAL A 241 2.63 -10.36 23.99
CA VAL A 241 2.38 -10.13 22.56
C VAL A 241 0.97 -10.49 22.13
N LEU A 242 0.39 -11.52 22.76
CA LEU A 242 -1.01 -11.88 22.58
C LEU A 242 -1.95 -10.92 23.33
N GLY A 243 -1.44 -10.27 24.38
CA GLY A 243 -2.09 -9.25 25.19
C GLY A 243 -1.60 -7.84 24.84
N ILE A 244 -2.49 -6.87 25.05
CA ILE A 244 -2.34 -5.41 24.98
C ILE A 244 -0.91 -4.89 24.67
N ARG A 245 -0.65 -4.63 23.39
CA ARG A 245 0.32 -3.62 22.95
C ARG A 245 -0.36 -2.67 21.98
N THR A 246 -1.09 -1.70 22.52
CA THR A 246 -1.19 -0.42 21.84
C THR A 246 -0.04 0.44 22.35
N GLN A 247 0.72 1.06 21.45
CA GLN A 247 1.39 2.31 21.79
C GLN A 247 0.27 3.26 22.22
N THR A 248 0.03 3.35 23.53
CA THR A 248 -0.98 4.23 24.13
C THR A 248 -0.52 5.67 24.19
N SER A 249 0.75 5.92 23.83
CA SER A 249 1.26 7.28 23.79
C SER A 249 0.61 8.02 22.63
N LEU A 250 -0.01 9.15 22.96
CA LEU A 250 -0.48 10.12 21.99
C LEU A 250 0.64 11.11 21.63
N GLU A 251 1.83 11.00 22.24
CA GLU A 251 2.93 11.92 22.02
C GLU A 251 3.58 11.69 20.67
N TYR A 252 3.73 12.75 19.88
CA TYR A 252 4.34 12.69 18.54
C TYR A 252 5.74 12.03 18.55
N ARG A 253 6.53 12.29 19.59
CA ARG A 253 7.89 11.77 19.77
C ARG A 253 7.94 10.24 19.78
N ASP A 254 6.93 9.58 20.33
CA ASP A 254 6.91 8.12 20.48
C ASP A 254 6.51 7.41 19.19
N TRP A 255 5.85 8.14 18.29
CA TRP A 255 5.53 7.67 16.95
C TRP A 255 6.68 7.96 16.01
N GLY A 256 7.12 9.21 15.97
CA GLY A 256 8.08 9.69 14.99
C GLY A 256 7.48 9.78 13.58
N PHE A 257 8.03 10.71 12.81
CA PHE A 257 7.52 11.07 11.49
C PHE A 257 7.43 9.90 10.50
N TYR A 258 8.52 9.14 10.36
CA TYR A 258 8.59 8.04 9.39
C TYR A 258 7.58 6.92 9.69
N TYR A 259 7.29 6.69 10.96
CA TYR A 259 6.31 5.71 11.41
C TYR A 259 4.89 6.17 11.10
N LEU A 260 4.59 7.46 11.27
CA LEU A 260 3.29 8.06 10.94
C LEU A 260 3.03 8.07 9.43
N ILE A 261 4.03 8.37 8.61
CA ILE A 261 3.92 8.24 7.15
C ILE A 261 3.58 6.81 6.76
N TRP A 262 4.28 5.83 7.34
CA TRP A 262 4.03 4.42 7.04
C TRP A 262 2.62 3.99 7.43
N HIS A 263 2.19 4.30 8.65
CA HIS A 263 0.84 3.95 9.13
C HIS A 263 -0.24 4.65 8.32
N SER A 264 -0.03 5.92 7.96
CA SER A 264 -0.96 6.64 7.09
C SER A 264 -1.05 5.99 5.72
N ALA A 265 0.06 5.66 5.09
CA ALA A 265 0.08 4.99 3.79
C ALA A 265 -0.56 3.58 3.86
N TYR A 266 -0.27 2.83 4.93
CA TYR A 266 -0.82 1.49 5.16
C TYR A 266 -2.34 1.54 5.31
N PHE A 267 -2.87 2.42 6.16
CA PHE A 267 -4.29 2.50 6.43
C PHE A 267 -5.10 3.23 5.36
N SER A 268 -4.47 4.00 4.47
CA SER A 268 -5.16 4.73 3.40
C SER A 268 -4.81 4.20 2.02
N ILE A 269 -3.62 4.53 1.52
CA ILE A 269 -3.17 4.26 0.15
C ILE A 269 -3.23 2.78 -0.17
N LEU A 270 -2.71 1.92 0.72
CA LEU A 270 -2.70 0.48 0.47
C LEU A 270 -4.09 -0.14 0.43
N THR A 271 -5.02 0.35 1.25
CA THR A 271 -6.43 -0.04 1.20
C THR A 271 -7.03 0.26 -0.17
N TRP A 272 -6.79 1.46 -0.70
CA TRP A 272 -7.31 1.84 -2.01
C TRP A 272 -6.63 1.13 -3.18
N ILE A 273 -5.32 0.90 -3.11
CA ILE A 273 -4.61 0.04 -4.08
C ILE A 273 -5.21 -1.36 -4.05
N SER A 274 -5.45 -1.92 -2.86
CA SER A 274 -6.02 -3.26 -2.70
C SER A 274 -7.42 -3.35 -3.30
N ILE A 275 -8.31 -2.40 -3.01
CA ILE A 275 -9.66 -2.37 -3.58
C ILE A 275 -9.63 -2.15 -5.10
N PHE A 276 -8.68 -1.35 -5.60
CA PHE A 276 -8.49 -1.18 -7.03
C PHE A 276 -8.06 -2.48 -7.70
N LEU A 277 -7.02 -3.14 -7.18
CA LEU A 277 -6.50 -4.41 -7.71
C LEU A 277 -7.53 -5.53 -7.56
N MET A 278 -8.39 -5.51 -6.53
CA MET A 278 -9.51 -6.43 -6.35
C MET A 278 -10.45 -6.51 -7.57
N LYS A 279 -10.49 -5.46 -8.42
CA LYS A 279 -11.23 -5.47 -9.70
C LYS A 279 -10.65 -6.44 -10.73
N ALA A 280 -9.50 -7.06 -10.43
CA ALA A 280 -8.76 -7.99 -11.26
C ALA A 280 -8.44 -7.38 -12.64
N PRO A 281 -7.42 -6.48 -12.72
CA PRO A 281 -7.02 -5.80 -13.95
C PRO A 281 -6.92 -6.76 -15.13
N ARG A 282 -7.68 -6.44 -16.19
CA ARG A 282 -7.82 -7.24 -17.42
C ARG A 282 -8.37 -6.38 -18.56
N PRO A 283 -8.26 -6.84 -19.82
CA PRO A 283 -8.91 -6.18 -20.95
C PRO A 283 -10.44 -6.18 -20.75
N ARG A 284 -11.10 -5.04 -20.96
CA ARG A 284 -12.57 -4.93 -20.94
C ARG A 284 -13.14 -5.23 -22.32
N GLU A 285 -14.38 -5.71 -22.39
CA GLU A 285 -15.19 -5.54 -23.59
C GLU A 285 -15.60 -4.07 -23.70
N ILE A 286 -15.48 -3.51 -24.90
CA ILE A 286 -15.76 -2.08 -25.16
C ILE A 286 -17.28 -1.90 -25.14
N SER A 287 -17.86 -1.69 -23.95
CA SER A 287 -19.24 -1.23 -23.84
C SER A 287 -19.24 0.29 -23.83
N GLY A 288 -19.82 0.93 -24.86
CA GLY A 288 -19.82 2.38 -25.10
C GLY A 288 -20.51 3.27 -24.05
N LYS A 289 -20.78 2.80 -22.83
CA LYS A 289 -21.29 3.63 -21.72
C LYS A 289 -20.18 3.86 -20.68
N ARG A 290 -19.69 5.09 -20.63
CA ARG A 290 -18.80 5.59 -19.57
C ARG A 290 -19.60 5.68 -18.27
N ASP A 291 -19.15 4.98 -17.22
CA ASP A 291 -19.86 4.91 -15.94
C ASP A 291 -19.52 6.14 -15.07
N ASN A 292 -20.43 7.11 -14.97
CA ASN A 292 -20.29 8.30 -14.12
C ASN A 292 -19.93 7.97 -12.66
N LYS A 293 -20.24 6.74 -12.21
CA LYS A 293 -19.84 6.26 -10.87
C LYS A 293 -18.32 6.11 -10.75
N GLN A 294 -17.59 5.75 -11.81
CA GLN A 294 -16.12 5.69 -11.80
C GLN A 294 -15.51 7.07 -11.58
N THR A 295 -16.07 8.11 -12.19
CA THR A 295 -15.65 9.50 -11.97
C THR A 295 -15.88 9.95 -10.53
N LEU A 296 -17.01 9.59 -9.92
CA LEU A 296 -17.32 9.92 -8.53
C LEU A 296 -16.36 9.24 -7.53
N ILE A 297 -16.05 7.96 -7.78
CA ILE A 297 -15.07 7.20 -7.00
C ILE A 297 -13.68 7.83 -7.10
N THR A 298 -13.30 8.24 -8.30
CA THR A 298 -12.03 8.92 -8.57
C THR A 298 -11.95 10.26 -7.83
N LEU A 299 -13.03 11.04 -7.80
CA LEU A 299 -13.11 12.27 -7.03
C LEU A 299 -13.01 12.02 -5.51
N ALA A 300 -13.68 10.98 -5.01
CA ALA A 300 -13.60 10.59 -3.60
C ALA A 300 -12.17 10.17 -3.21
N LEU A 301 -11.49 9.42 -4.08
CA LEU A 301 -10.08 9.05 -3.91
C LEU A 301 -9.17 10.28 -3.85
N ILE A 302 -9.35 11.25 -4.75
CA ILE A 302 -8.60 12.51 -4.72
C ILE A 302 -8.86 13.27 -3.42
N ALA A 303 -10.12 13.40 -3.02
CA ALA A 303 -10.50 14.12 -1.81
C ALA A 303 -9.88 13.46 -0.56
N ILE A 304 -9.93 12.13 -0.46
CA ILE A 304 -9.32 11.38 0.64
C ILE A 304 -7.80 11.55 0.65
N ALA A 305 -7.17 11.49 -0.51
CA ALA A 305 -5.72 11.63 -0.63
C ALA A 305 -5.26 13.06 -0.27
N LEU A 306 -6.04 14.08 -0.64
CA LEU A 306 -5.84 15.48 -0.23
C LEU A 306 -6.08 15.68 1.26
N ILE A 307 -7.16 15.11 1.83
CA ILE A 307 -7.43 15.17 3.27
C ILE A 307 -6.29 14.51 4.04
N THR A 308 -5.80 13.36 3.57
CA THR A 308 -4.66 12.66 4.18
C THR A 308 -3.40 13.52 4.15
N LEU A 309 -3.13 14.21 3.03
CA LEU A 309 -1.99 15.13 2.90
C LEU A 309 -2.11 16.34 3.82
N ILE A 310 -3.27 16.99 3.85
CA ILE A 310 -3.53 18.14 4.71
C ILE A 310 -3.37 17.73 6.17
N THR A 311 -3.87 16.56 6.55
CA THR A 311 -3.70 16.00 7.90
C THR A 311 -2.23 15.74 8.22
N LEU A 312 -1.46 15.24 7.25
CA LEU A 312 -0.02 14.99 7.42
C LEU A 312 0.81 16.27 7.50
N ILE A 313 0.51 17.28 6.69
CA ILE A 313 1.16 18.60 6.74
C ILE A 313 0.82 19.33 8.05
N GLY A 314 -0.35 19.08 8.63
CA GLY A 314 -0.75 19.61 9.92
C GLY A 314 -0.12 18.92 11.14
N LEU A 315 0.73 17.91 10.95
CA LEU A 315 1.47 17.28 12.05
C LEU A 315 2.54 18.24 12.58
N PRO A 316 2.88 18.18 13.88
CA PRO A 316 4.00 18.93 14.46
C PRO A 316 5.32 18.32 13.98
N ALA A 317 5.67 18.62 12.74
CA ALA A 317 6.84 18.09 12.04
C ALA A 317 7.89 19.19 11.86
N ASP A 318 9.16 18.83 11.97
CA ASP A 318 10.28 19.76 11.73
C ASP A 318 10.35 20.16 10.24
N LEU A 319 11.05 21.25 9.93
CA LEU A 319 11.13 21.76 8.55
C LEU A 319 11.64 20.70 7.56
N ASP A 320 12.61 19.89 7.96
CA ASP A 320 13.15 18.80 7.15
C ASP A 320 12.10 17.70 6.90
N GLU A 321 11.28 17.40 7.90
CA GLU A 321 10.16 16.46 7.80
C GLU A 321 9.06 17.01 6.88
N ILE A 322 8.74 18.31 6.98
CA ILE A 322 7.79 18.98 6.08
C ILE A 322 8.31 18.95 4.64
N ILE A 323 9.60 19.20 4.41
CA ILE A 323 10.21 19.11 3.08
C ILE A 323 10.09 17.68 2.55
N ILE A 324 10.38 16.66 3.37
CA ILE A 324 10.18 15.25 3.00
C ILE A 324 8.71 14.96 2.69
N LEU A 325 7.76 15.52 3.46
CA LEU A 325 6.32 15.40 3.20
C LEU A 325 5.91 16.08 1.90
N ILE A 326 6.53 17.21 1.54
CA ILE A 326 6.27 17.90 0.28
C ILE A 326 6.90 17.13 -0.89
N VAL A 327 8.08 16.54 -0.70
CA VAL A 327 8.74 15.72 -1.73
C VAL A 327 7.98 14.41 -1.92
N LEU A 328 7.70 13.66 -0.85
CA LEU A 328 6.93 12.43 -0.89
C LEU A 328 5.47 12.72 -1.23
N GLY A 329 4.76 13.57 -0.50
CA GLY A 329 3.39 13.98 -0.83
C GLY A 329 3.26 14.58 -2.24
N GLY A 330 4.22 15.38 -2.69
CA GLY A 330 4.31 15.89 -4.05
C GLY A 330 4.51 14.78 -5.08
N LEU A 331 5.42 13.83 -4.86
CA LEU A 331 5.67 12.67 -5.74
C LEU A 331 4.53 11.63 -5.72
N PHE A 332 3.82 11.48 -4.60
CA PHE A 332 2.75 10.52 -4.42
C PHE A 332 1.43 11.08 -4.92
N LEU A 333 1.04 12.27 -4.45
CA LEU A 333 -0.32 12.75 -4.57
C LEU A 333 -0.53 13.67 -5.74
N VAL A 334 0.49 14.43 -6.17
CA VAL A 334 0.34 15.28 -7.35
C VAL A 334 0.24 14.41 -8.61
N PRO A 335 1.08 13.38 -8.86
CA PRO A 335 0.86 12.49 -10.01
C PRO A 335 -0.44 11.71 -9.91
N ILE A 336 -0.80 11.17 -8.75
CA ILE A 336 -2.04 10.42 -8.57
C ILE A 336 -3.26 11.34 -8.77
N ALA A 337 -3.30 12.51 -8.13
CA ALA A 337 -4.39 13.47 -8.26
C ALA A 337 -4.43 14.15 -9.64
N TYR A 338 -3.29 14.57 -10.20
CA TYR A 338 -3.18 15.11 -11.56
C TYR A 338 -3.67 14.10 -12.59
N PHE A 339 -3.27 12.83 -12.45
CA PHE A 339 -3.72 11.74 -13.30
C PHE A 339 -5.24 11.53 -13.23
N PHE A 340 -5.79 11.60 -12.03
CA PHE A 340 -7.22 11.46 -11.82
C PHE A 340 -8.02 12.71 -12.27
N VAL A 341 -7.46 13.92 -12.15
CA VAL A 341 -8.02 15.18 -12.69
C VAL A 341 -7.94 15.20 -14.22
N TRP A 342 -6.89 14.65 -14.83
CA TRP A 342 -6.78 14.47 -16.27
C TRP A 342 -7.87 13.54 -16.81
N GLU A 343 -8.15 12.43 -16.11
CA GLU A 343 -9.30 11.56 -16.45
C GLU A 343 -10.63 12.33 -16.43
N ILE A 344 -10.84 13.22 -15.46
CA ILE A 344 -12.01 14.09 -15.39
C ILE A 344 -12.05 15.09 -16.56
N LYS A 345 -10.92 15.67 -16.97
CA LYS A 345 -10.87 16.56 -18.14
C LYS A 345 -11.17 15.82 -19.45
N CYS A 346 -10.76 14.56 -19.59
CA CYS A 346 -11.10 13.71 -20.72
C CYS A 346 -12.57 13.24 -20.71
N VAL A 347 -13.36 13.57 -19.68
CA VAL A 347 -14.82 13.39 -19.61
C VAL A 347 -15.58 14.57 -20.26
N LYS A 348 -14.91 15.58 -20.82
CA LYS A 348 -15.57 16.55 -21.72
C LYS A 348 -16.14 15.85 -22.96
N VAL A 349 -17.34 15.32 -22.77
CA VAL A 349 -18.55 15.42 -23.58
C VAL A 349 -18.20 15.76 -25.03
N LYS A 350 -18.12 14.72 -25.86
CA LYS A 350 -18.70 14.81 -27.20
C LYS A 350 -20.18 15.06 -26.98
N THR A 351 -20.56 16.33 -26.82
CA THR A 351 -21.90 16.77 -27.15
C THR A 351 -22.02 16.43 -28.61
N LYS A 352 -22.93 15.53 -28.94
CA LYS A 352 -23.34 15.34 -30.33
C LYS A 352 -23.84 16.72 -30.79
N GLU A 353 -23.09 17.34 -31.69
CA GLU A 353 -23.72 18.15 -32.74
C GLU A 353 -24.24 17.20 -33.82
#